data_AF-A0A930FPK3-F1
#
_entry.id   AF-A0A930FPK3-F1
#
_cell.length_a   1.000
_cell.length_b   1.000
_cell.length_c   1.000
_cell.angle_alpha   90.00
_cell.angle_beta   90.00
_cell.angle_gamma   90.00
#
_symmetry.space_group_name_H-M   'P 1'
#
loop_
_entity.id
_entity.type
_entity.pdbx_description
1 polymer ?
#
loop_
_entity_poly.entity_id
_entity_poly.type
_entity_poly.pdbx_seq_one_letter_code
_entity_poly.pdbx_strand_id
1 'polypeptide(L)'
;MTKEERAEKWSRGIPEMECLTQQEKEEICRRVTFQLLVLTGLLAGAALCCLSFLSLEDPAFFDVLNHSADKVNEIHKNVHSMAKRQGAAVMSLPYVLPLVLPIVIPVLAVVYFLKKPLLRREAGKLSQRWRLETDVNTTVQFASEDIKKTMELLQKDDVQYLILTPPAPVMGSLFMQTAHDEGDLFTLEISKAEEDGNVIYGKARQTGEQVLYALQNYRNRNIIPDTSGWEKLYTLKDTPDKGNSGEPAHTPAGGQDGADTFLHKFREEGELLNYIYWAFDEKPYTSPAAFSEDVKNYIEDNRKNWKPEETAVKAGKVYIVYEAFLSGKEELLANEMVIDESDLDEENRIDGLFQADIEALLSANNGSFFTSGELLMKVHNQLAGKDLGDHYFFEGLERVETEDGIPRWRVRLGS
;
A
#
# COMPACT_ATOMS: atom_id res chain seq x y z
N MET A 1 -14.50 -11.81 6.80
CA MET A 1 -13.23 -11.74 6.03
C MET A 1 -13.48 -10.82 4.86
N THR A 2 -12.92 -9.62 4.92
CA THR A 2 -12.96 -8.65 3.82
C THR A 2 -12.07 -9.12 2.67
N LYS A 3 -12.15 -8.45 1.51
CA LYS A 3 -11.31 -8.80 0.34
C LYS A 3 -9.82 -8.55 0.64
N GLU A 4 -9.54 -7.47 1.36
CA GLU A 4 -8.21 -7.03 1.81
C GLU A 4 -7.59 -8.01 2.80
N GLU A 5 -8.30 -8.36 3.89
CA GLU A 5 -7.84 -9.34 4.87
C GLU A 5 -7.53 -10.70 4.22
N ARG A 6 -8.33 -11.09 3.23
CA ARG A 6 -8.10 -12.32 2.46
C ARG A 6 -6.83 -12.22 1.61
N ALA A 7 -6.63 -11.09 0.95
CA ALA A 7 -5.48 -10.84 0.09
C ALA A 7 -4.18 -10.88 0.90
N GLU A 8 -4.15 -10.18 2.04
CA GLU A 8 -3.01 -10.15 2.95
C GLU A 8 -2.71 -11.54 3.54
N LYS A 9 -3.74 -12.28 3.96
CA LYS A 9 -3.55 -13.64 4.49
C LYS A 9 -3.04 -14.61 3.42
N TRP A 10 -3.42 -14.42 2.16
CA TRP A 10 -3.04 -15.31 1.07
C TRP A 10 -1.69 -14.94 0.44
N SER A 11 -1.22 -13.70 0.60
CA SER A 11 0.08 -13.24 0.12
C SER A 11 1.25 -13.70 0.98
N ARG A 12 1.05 -13.91 2.29
CA ARG A 12 2.13 -14.30 3.22
C ARG A 12 2.93 -15.52 2.74
N GLY A 13 4.25 -15.35 2.58
CA GLY A 13 5.18 -16.43 2.19
C GLY A 13 5.10 -16.84 0.71
N ILE A 14 4.64 -15.90 -0.15
CA ILE A 14 4.68 -16.00 -1.62
C ILE A 14 5.43 -14.75 -2.14
N PRO A 15 6.74 -14.88 -2.45
CA PRO A 15 7.57 -13.75 -2.89
C PRO A 15 6.99 -13.01 -4.10
N GLU A 16 6.36 -13.74 -5.02
CA GLU A 16 5.76 -13.17 -6.23
C GLU A 16 4.52 -12.29 -5.95
N MET A 17 3.91 -12.42 -4.77
CA MET A 17 2.78 -11.60 -4.34
C MET A 17 3.24 -10.38 -3.53
N GLU A 18 4.43 -10.42 -2.93
CA GLU A 18 4.94 -9.34 -2.07
C GLU A 18 5.26 -8.08 -2.86
N CYS A 19 5.69 -8.22 -4.11
CA CYS A 19 6.02 -7.13 -5.04
C CYS A 19 4.81 -6.50 -5.76
N LEU A 20 3.58 -6.86 -5.37
CA LEU A 20 2.33 -6.42 -5.99
C LEU A 20 1.57 -5.46 -5.10
N THR A 21 0.83 -4.54 -5.72
CA THR A 21 -0.05 -3.59 -5.02
C THR A 21 -1.20 -4.33 -4.32
N GLN A 22 -1.84 -3.68 -3.34
CA GLN A 22 -2.96 -4.27 -2.61
C GLN A 22 -4.13 -4.64 -3.55
N GLN A 23 -4.44 -3.77 -4.50
CA GLN A 23 -5.48 -3.99 -5.50
C GLN A 23 -5.17 -5.22 -6.40
N GLU A 24 -3.91 -5.42 -6.78
CA GLU A 24 -3.48 -6.59 -7.57
C GLU A 24 -3.53 -7.89 -6.75
N LYS A 25 -3.13 -7.84 -5.47
CA LYS A 25 -3.26 -8.98 -4.55
C LYS A 25 -4.72 -9.42 -4.43
N GLU A 26 -5.65 -8.48 -4.33
CA GLU A 26 -7.08 -8.76 -4.33
C GLU A 26 -7.57 -9.40 -5.63
N GLU A 27 -7.13 -8.87 -6.77
CA GLU A 27 -7.52 -9.38 -8.08
C GLU A 27 -7.02 -10.83 -8.29
N ILE A 28 -5.78 -11.11 -7.90
CA ILE A 28 -5.21 -12.46 -7.94
C ILE A 28 -6.00 -13.38 -7.01
N CYS A 29 -6.26 -12.96 -5.78
CA CYS A 29 -7.02 -13.76 -4.83
C CYS A 29 -8.42 -14.06 -5.34
N ARG A 30 -9.08 -13.10 -5.99
CA ARG A 30 -10.38 -13.28 -6.64
C ARG A 30 -10.31 -14.32 -7.76
N ARG A 31 -9.33 -14.21 -8.67
CA ARG A 31 -9.14 -15.16 -9.79
C ARG A 31 -8.84 -16.57 -9.31
N VAL A 32 -7.92 -16.72 -8.35
CA VAL A 32 -7.58 -18.02 -7.79
C VAL A 32 -8.75 -18.61 -7.00
N THR A 33 -9.51 -17.79 -6.27
CA THR A 33 -10.75 -18.24 -5.62
C THR A 33 -11.72 -18.81 -6.66
N PHE A 34 -11.93 -18.12 -7.78
CA PHE A 34 -12.80 -18.61 -8.84
C PHE A 34 -12.29 -19.91 -9.48
N GLN A 35 -10.98 -20.01 -9.77
CA GLN A 35 -10.37 -21.23 -10.30
C GLN A 35 -10.52 -22.43 -9.34
N LEU A 36 -10.27 -22.22 -8.04
CA LEU A 36 -10.47 -23.25 -7.02
C LEU A 36 -11.93 -23.66 -6.90
N LEU A 37 -12.87 -22.72 -6.95
CA LEU A 37 -14.32 -23.01 -6.94
C LEU A 37 -14.73 -23.86 -8.14
N VAL A 38 -14.26 -23.55 -9.35
CA VAL A 38 -14.55 -24.34 -10.55
C VAL A 38 -13.97 -25.76 -10.42
N LEU A 39 -12.69 -25.88 -10.00
CA LEU A 39 -12.03 -27.19 -9.84
C LEU A 39 -12.71 -28.07 -8.78
N THR A 40 -13.02 -27.49 -7.63
CA THR A 40 -13.70 -28.20 -6.54
C THR A 40 -15.13 -28.57 -6.90
N GLY A 41 -15.85 -27.69 -7.62
CA GLY A 41 -17.19 -27.98 -8.12
C GLY A 41 -17.20 -29.13 -9.13
N LEU A 42 -16.25 -29.14 -10.07
CA LEU A 42 -16.09 -30.24 -11.03
C LEU A 42 -15.75 -31.56 -10.32
N LEU A 43 -14.86 -31.54 -9.33
CA LEU A 43 -14.48 -32.72 -8.56
C LEU A 43 -15.66 -33.27 -7.73
N ALA A 44 -16.39 -32.39 -7.04
CA ALA A 44 -17.57 -32.77 -6.27
C ALA A 44 -18.67 -33.33 -7.17
N GLY A 45 -18.91 -32.70 -8.34
CA GLY A 45 -19.84 -33.19 -9.34
C GLY A 45 -19.46 -34.57 -9.88
N ALA A 46 -18.18 -34.77 -10.22
CA ALA A 46 -17.67 -36.07 -10.66
C ALA A 46 -17.83 -37.14 -9.57
N ALA A 47 -17.52 -36.81 -8.31
CA ALA A 47 -17.69 -37.72 -7.18
C ALA A 47 -19.17 -38.12 -6.99
N LEU A 48 -20.11 -37.16 -7.09
CA LEU A 48 -21.54 -37.45 -7.03
C LEU A 48 -22.02 -38.34 -8.19
N CYS A 49 -21.53 -38.10 -9.41
CA CYS A 49 -21.80 -38.97 -10.55
C CYS A 49 -21.28 -40.39 -10.31
N CYS A 50 -20.06 -40.54 -9.78
CA CYS A 50 -19.50 -41.85 -9.44
C CYS A 50 -20.34 -42.57 -8.36
N LEU A 51 -20.77 -41.88 -7.31
CA LEU A 51 -21.63 -42.46 -6.27
C LEU A 51 -22.99 -42.89 -6.83
N SER A 52 -23.56 -42.10 -7.74
CA SER A 52 -24.82 -42.42 -8.42
C SER A 52 -24.67 -43.65 -9.30
N PHE A 53 -23.55 -43.77 -10.02
CA PHE A 53 -23.25 -44.93 -10.87
C PHE A 53 -23.01 -46.20 -10.04
N LEU A 54 -22.21 -46.11 -8.97
CA LEU A 54 -21.99 -47.22 -8.04
C LEU A 54 -23.29 -47.68 -7.38
N SER A 55 -24.20 -46.75 -7.07
CA SER A 55 -25.53 -47.07 -6.53
C SER A 55 -26.42 -47.83 -7.52
N LEU A 56 -26.17 -47.73 -8.82
CA LEU A 56 -26.94 -48.44 -9.85
C LEU A 56 -26.31 -49.81 -10.19
N GLU A 57 -24.98 -49.92 -10.09
CA GLU A 57 -24.23 -51.09 -10.55
C GLU A 57 -23.89 -52.08 -9.42
N ASP A 58 -23.69 -51.59 -8.19
CA ASP A 58 -23.36 -52.41 -7.01
C ASP A 58 -24.53 -52.47 -6.00
N PRO A 59 -25.25 -53.60 -5.92
CA PRO A 59 -26.32 -53.80 -4.94
C PRO A 59 -25.86 -53.64 -3.49
N ALA A 60 -24.61 -54.02 -3.17
CA ALA A 60 -24.09 -53.92 -1.82
C ALA A 60 -23.91 -52.45 -1.41
N PHE A 61 -23.48 -51.60 -2.35
CA PHE A 61 -23.37 -50.17 -2.11
C PHE A 61 -24.75 -49.50 -1.94
N PHE A 62 -25.74 -49.90 -2.74
CA PHE A 62 -27.12 -49.44 -2.59
C PHE A 62 -27.72 -49.81 -1.22
N ASP A 63 -27.45 -51.03 -0.73
CA ASP A 63 -27.88 -51.46 0.61
C ASP A 63 -27.23 -50.63 1.72
N VAL A 64 -25.96 -50.25 1.58
CA VAL A 64 -25.25 -49.36 2.52
C VAL A 64 -25.90 -47.96 2.54
N LEU A 65 -26.30 -47.43 1.38
CA LEU A 65 -27.01 -46.14 1.30
C LEU A 65 -28.37 -46.19 1.99
N ASN A 66 -29.18 -47.23 1.72
CA ASN A 66 -30.49 -47.39 2.35
C ASN A 66 -30.38 -47.63 3.86
N HIS A 67 -29.45 -48.48 4.28
CA HIS A 67 -29.19 -48.72 5.70
C HIS A 67 -28.83 -47.42 6.44
N SER A 68 -27.98 -46.61 5.82
CA SER A 68 -27.60 -45.30 6.36
C SER A 68 -28.81 -44.37 6.43
N ALA A 69 -29.62 -44.28 5.37
CA ALA A 69 -30.81 -43.45 5.32
C ALA A 69 -31.87 -43.87 6.37
N ASP A 70 -32.10 -45.17 6.52
CA ASP A 70 -33.05 -45.72 7.49
C ASP A 70 -32.62 -45.41 8.93
N LYS A 71 -31.33 -45.58 9.24
CA LYS A 71 -30.79 -45.25 10.58
C LYS A 71 -30.91 -43.76 10.88
N VAL A 72 -30.62 -42.90 9.91
CA VAL A 72 -30.78 -41.45 10.07
C VAL A 72 -32.26 -41.07 10.26
N ASN A 73 -33.17 -41.66 9.48
CA ASN A 73 -34.61 -41.43 9.60
C ASN A 73 -35.16 -41.93 10.95
N GLU A 74 -34.71 -43.09 11.43
CA GLU A 74 -35.09 -43.64 12.73
C GLU A 74 -34.72 -42.69 13.87
N ILE A 75 -33.49 -42.13 13.83
CA ILE A 75 -32.99 -41.15 14.80
C ILE A 75 -33.83 -39.86 14.79
N HIS A 76 -34.33 -39.44 13.62
CA HIS A 76 -35.08 -38.19 13.47
C HIS A 76 -36.60 -38.34 13.67
N LYS A 77 -37.13 -39.56 13.70
CA LYS A 77 -38.58 -39.86 13.67
C LYS A 77 -39.42 -39.18 14.76
N ASN A 78 -38.86 -38.97 15.96
CA ASN A 78 -39.58 -38.44 17.12
C ASN A 78 -38.93 -37.17 17.71
N VAL A 79 -38.29 -36.36 16.86
CA VAL A 79 -37.54 -35.17 17.30
C VAL A 79 -38.41 -33.91 17.22
N HIS A 80 -38.99 -33.53 18.37
CA HIS A 80 -39.94 -32.40 18.45
C HIS A 80 -39.38 -31.10 19.07
N SER A 81 -38.11 -31.07 19.49
CA SER A 81 -37.47 -29.89 20.11
C SER A 81 -36.12 -29.58 19.46
N MET A 82 -35.74 -28.30 19.40
CA MET A 82 -34.48 -27.84 18.80
C MET A 82 -33.24 -28.45 19.47
N ALA A 83 -33.24 -28.60 20.79
CA ALA A 83 -32.15 -29.27 21.51
C ALA A 83 -32.04 -30.76 21.13
N LYS A 84 -33.19 -31.43 20.92
CA LYS A 84 -33.22 -32.82 20.42
C LYS A 84 -32.80 -32.92 18.95
N ARG A 85 -33.01 -31.88 18.13
CA ARG A 85 -32.53 -31.83 16.73
C ARG A 85 -31.02 -31.76 16.64
N GLN A 86 -30.37 -30.95 17.47
CA GLN A 86 -28.91 -30.91 17.55
C GLN A 86 -28.34 -32.25 18.01
N GLY A 87 -28.94 -32.89 19.01
CA GLY A 87 -28.55 -34.23 19.46
C GLY A 87 -28.76 -35.32 18.39
N ALA A 88 -29.87 -35.29 17.67
CA ALA A 88 -30.16 -36.20 16.57
C ALA A 88 -29.18 -36.05 15.39
N ALA A 89 -28.80 -34.81 15.06
CA ALA A 89 -27.79 -34.53 14.03
C ALA A 89 -26.42 -35.15 14.41
N VAL A 90 -25.98 -35.00 15.66
CA VAL A 90 -24.72 -35.61 16.13
C VAL A 90 -24.79 -37.15 16.09
N MET A 91 -25.91 -37.73 16.50
CA MET A 91 -26.13 -39.19 16.46
C MET A 91 -26.19 -39.76 15.04
N SER A 92 -26.51 -38.92 14.04
CA SER A 92 -26.54 -39.29 12.62
C SER A 92 -25.17 -39.28 11.94
N LEU A 93 -24.18 -38.55 12.51
CA LEU A 93 -22.85 -38.38 11.92
C LEU A 93 -22.13 -39.69 11.57
N PRO A 94 -22.15 -40.77 12.38
CA PRO A 94 -21.47 -42.02 12.04
C PRO A 94 -22.00 -42.69 10.77
N TYR A 95 -23.26 -42.45 10.40
CA TYR A 95 -23.90 -43.01 9.21
C TYR A 95 -23.66 -42.13 7.96
N VAL A 96 -23.49 -40.82 8.15
CA VAL A 96 -23.32 -39.86 7.05
C VAL A 96 -21.84 -39.59 6.72
N LEU A 97 -20.97 -39.53 7.73
CA LEU A 97 -19.55 -39.23 7.56
C LEU A 97 -18.83 -40.19 6.59
N PRO A 98 -19.02 -41.52 6.65
CA PRO A 98 -18.36 -42.44 5.72
C PRO A 98 -18.73 -42.19 4.25
N LEU A 99 -19.91 -41.61 3.98
CA LEU A 99 -20.38 -41.27 2.64
C LEU A 99 -19.88 -39.89 2.17
N VAL A 100 -19.74 -38.94 3.10
CA VAL A 100 -19.36 -37.55 2.80
C VAL A 100 -17.85 -37.34 2.79
N LEU A 101 -17.11 -38.02 3.68
CA LEU A 101 -15.66 -37.89 3.80
C LEU A 101 -14.90 -38.17 2.48
N PRO A 102 -15.26 -39.20 1.68
CA PRO A 102 -14.63 -39.45 0.38
C PRO A 102 -14.82 -38.32 -0.63
N ILE A 103 -15.82 -37.46 -0.46
CA ILE A 103 -16.06 -36.28 -1.32
C ILE A 103 -15.32 -35.06 -0.75
N VAL A 104 -15.44 -34.83 0.57
CA VAL A 104 -14.91 -33.63 1.22
C VAL A 104 -13.39 -33.67 1.33
N ILE A 105 -12.78 -34.81 1.63
CA ILE A 105 -11.32 -34.92 1.82
C ILE A 105 -10.57 -34.56 0.52
N PRO A 106 -10.90 -35.09 -0.67
CA PRO A 106 -10.25 -34.69 -1.92
C PRO A 106 -10.46 -33.21 -2.26
N VAL A 107 -11.67 -32.68 -2.03
CA VAL A 107 -11.97 -31.26 -2.26
C VAL A 107 -11.09 -30.36 -1.40
N LEU A 108 -10.99 -30.65 -0.09
CA LEU A 108 -10.12 -29.90 0.83
C LEU A 108 -8.64 -30.05 0.47
N ALA A 109 -8.21 -31.25 0.08
CA ALA A 109 -6.85 -31.51 -0.36
C ALA A 109 -6.51 -30.68 -1.61
N VAL A 110 -7.40 -30.63 -2.61
CA VAL A 110 -7.22 -29.81 -3.82
C VAL A 110 -7.07 -28.33 -3.46
N VAL A 111 -7.91 -27.79 -2.57
CA VAL A 111 -7.78 -26.40 -2.11
C VAL A 111 -6.44 -26.18 -1.42
N TYR A 112 -6.05 -27.07 -0.51
CA TYR A 112 -4.80 -26.94 0.25
C TYR A 112 -3.56 -27.01 -0.66
N PHE A 113 -3.48 -28.00 -1.56
CA PHE A 113 -2.32 -28.24 -2.42
C PHE A 113 -2.24 -27.28 -3.62
N LEU A 114 -3.38 -26.92 -4.23
CA LEU A 114 -3.38 -26.08 -5.44
C LEU A 114 -3.44 -24.58 -5.16
N LYS A 115 -3.87 -24.14 -3.97
CA LYS A 115 -3.94 -22.72 -3.64
C LYS A 115 -2.60 -22.00 -3.87
N LYS A 116 -1.51 -22.48 -3.24
CA LYS A 116 -0.18 -21.85 -3.33
C LYS A 116 0.40 -21.83 -4.76
N PRO A 117 0.38 -22.92 -5.55
CA PRO A 117 0.89 -22.88 -6.92
C PRO A 117 0.03 -22.05 -7.88
N LEU A 118 -1.30 -21.99 -7.68
CA LEU A 118 -2.15 -21.11 -8.50
C LEU A 118 -1.90 -19.63 -8.20
N LEU A 119 -1.72 -19.27 -6.91
CA LEU A 119 -1.31 -17.93 -6.52
C LEU A 119 0.03 -17.55 -7.14
N ARG A 120 1.04 -18.41 -7.04
CA ARG A 120 2.35 -18.18 -7.71
C ARG A 120 2.23 -18.03 -9.22
N ARG A 121 1.38 -18.83 -9.87
CA ARG A 121 1.18 -18.76 -11.32
C ARG A 121 0.52 -17.45 -11.76
N GLU A 122 -0.53 -17.02 -11.06
CA GLU A 122 -1.24 -15.78 -11.40
C GLU A 122 -0.44 -14.54 -10.99
N ALA A 123 0.23 -14.58 -9.82
CA ALA A 123 1.17 -13.55 -9.41
C ALA A 123 2.36 -13.45 -10.36
N GLY A 124 2.93 -14.58 -10.78
CA GLY A 124 3.98 -14.66 -11.78
C GLY A 124 3.64 -13.99 -13.12
N LYS A 125 2.39 -14.01 -13.55
CA LYS A 125 1.95 -13.32 -14.80
C LYS A 125 1.92 -11.80 -14.66
N LEU A 126 1.79 -11.30 -13.43
CA LEU A 126 1.73 -9.87 -13.12
C LEU A 126 3.11 -9.36 -12.73
N SER A 127 3.89 -10.12 -11.95
CA SER A 127 5.28 -9.81 -11.62
C SER A 127 6.21 -9.89 -12.83
N GLN A 128 5.84 -10.62 -13.89
CA GLN A 128 6.57 -10.64 -15.16
C GLN A 128 6.34 -9.41 -16.05
N ARG A 129 5.70 -8.35 -15.54
CA ARG A 129 5.44 -7.14 -16.32
C ARG A 129 6.38 -6.02 -15.92
N TRP A 130 6.82 -5.29 -16.94
CA TRP A 130 7.48 -4.01 -16.75
C TRP A 130 6.50 -3.02 -16.11
N ARG A 131 7.00 -2.20 -15.18
CA ARG A 131 6.27 -1.06 -14.63
C ARG A 131 6.92 0.24 -15.09
N LEU A 132 6.07 1.17 -15.47
CA LEU A 132 6.39 2.56 -15.77
C LEU A 132 5.61 3.39 -14.77
N GLU A 133 6.33 4.01 -13.86
CA GLU A 133 5.81 4.76 -12.72
C GLU A 133 6.13 6.24 -12.91
N THR A 134 5.14 7.08 -12.65
CA THR A 134 5.23 8.54 -12.63
C THR A 134 4.64 9.02 -11.29
N ASP A 135 4.67 10.33 -11.05
CA ASP A 135 3.97 10.96 -9.92
C ASP A 135 2.44 10.84 -10.04
N VAL A 136 1.90 10.69 -11.25
CA VAL A 136 0.45 10.63 -11.50
C VAL A 136 -0.09 9.21 -11.48
N ASN A 137 0.64 8.25 -12.07
CA ASN A 137 0.17 6.88 -12.18
C ASN A 137 1.28 5.83 -12.37
N THR A 138 0.91 4.58 -12.10
CA THR A 138 1.71 3.39 -12.37
C THR A 138 1.07 2.57 -13.48
N THR A 139 1.77 2.40 -14.59
CA THR A 139 1.31 1.61 -15.74
C THR A 139 2.09 0.29 -15.86
N VAL A 140 1.36 -0.82 -15.88
CA VAL A 140 1.90 -2.20 -15.91
C VAL A 140 1.81 -2.82 -17.31
N GLN A 141 1.17 -2.12 -18.26
CA GLN A 141 1.09 -2.47 -19.68
C GLN A 141 1.23 -1.22 -20.52
N PHE A 142 2.46 -0.93 -20.95
CA PHE A 142 2.78 0.24 -21.75
C PHE A 142 3.62 -0.19 -22.95
N ALA A 143 3.47 0.42 -24.12
CA ALA A 143 4.31 0.21 -25.31
C ALA A 143 5.61 1.03 -25.22
N SER A 144 6.60 0.78 -26.10
CA SER A 144 7.80 1.64 -26.13
C SER A 144 7.46 3.09 -26.48
N GLU A 145 6.35 3.31 -27.21
CA GLU A 145 5.81 4.64 -27.49
C GLU A 145 5.37 5.38 -26.22
N ASP A 146 4.91 4.66 -25.19
CA ASP A 146 4.44 5.29 -23.96
C ASP A 146 5.61 5.80 -23.11
N ILE A 147 6.80 5.18 -23.19
CA ILE A 147 8.03 5.76 -22.63
C ILE A 147 8.31 7.10 -23.30
N LYS A 148 8.20 7.16 -24.63
CA LYS A 148 8.44 8.40 -25.39
C LYS A 148 7.42 9.48 -25.02
N LYS A 149 6.13 9.15 -24.95
CA LYS A 149 5.09 10.10 -24.51
C LYS A 149 5.36 10.59 -23.09
N THR A 150 5.77 9.70 -22.18
CA THR A 150 6.07 10.08 -20.79
C THR A 150 7.31 10.98 -20.72
N MET A 151 8.31 10.75 -21.56
CA MET A 151 9.46 11.68 -21.72
C MET A 151 9.02 13.06 -22.25
N GLU A 152 8.04 13.11 -23.17
CA GLU A 152 7.47 14.37 -23.65
C GLU A 152 6.65 15.11 -22.57
N LEU A 153 5.99 14.38 -21.68
CA LEU A 153 5.29 14.94 -20.52
C LEU A 153 6.28 15.43 -19.46
N LEU A 154 7.35 14.68 -19.20
CA LEU A 154 8.46 15.08 -18.34
C LEU A 154 9.07 16.41 -18.79
N GLN A 155 9.33 16.58 -20.09
CA GLN A 155 9.90 17.81 -20.65
C GLN A 155 8.97 19.03 -20.51
N LYS A 156 7.66 18.80 -20.40
CA LYS A 156 6.65 19.84 -20.21
C LYS A 156 6.37 20.12 -18.73
N ASP A 157 7.05 19.42 -17.83
CA ASP A 157 6.79 19.42 -16.40
C ASP A 157 5.35 18.98 -16.03
N ASP A 158 4.70 18.20 -16.91
CA ASP A 158 3.37 17.60 -16.67
C ASP A 158 3.46 16.36 -15.75
N VAL A 159 4.65 15.75 -15.67
CA VAL A 159 5.03 14.67 -14.74
C VAL A 159 6.44 14.93 -14.25
N GLN A 160 6.71 14.63 -12.99
CA GLN A 160 7.97 15.01 -12.33
C GLN A 160 9.09 14.00 -12.53
N TYR A 161 8.75 12.71 -12.53
CA TYR A 161 9.71 11.63 -12.69
C TYR A 161 9.13 10.50 -13.54
N LEU A 162 10.04 9.69 -14.07
CA LEU A 162 9.74 8.43 -14.72
C LEU A 162 10.64 7.37 -14.11
N ILE A 163 10.03 6.36 -13.49
CA ILE A 163 10.73 5.18 -12.98
C ILE A 163 10.32 3.99 -13.83
N LEU A 164 11.32 3.26 -14.33
CA LEU A 164 11.15 2.02 -15.05
C LEU A 164 11.61 0.86 -14.18
N THR A 165 10.68 0.01 -13.78
CA THR A 165 10.96 -1.15 -12.92
C THR A 165 10.80 -2.43 -13.74
N PRO A 166 11.88 -3.20 -13.95
CA PRO A 166 11.81 -4.45 -14.66
C PRO A 166 11.12 -5.55 -13.83
N PRO A 167 10.56 -6.56 -14.48
CA PRO A 167 9.98 -7.71 -13.80
C PRO A 167 10.99 -8.60 -13.06
N ALA A 168 12.26 -8.53 -13.47
CA ALA A 168 13.38 -9.21 -12.85
C ALA A 168 14.63 -8.32 -13.01
N PRO A 169 15.62 -8.41 -12.11
CA PRO A 169 16.78 -7.53 -12.16
C PRO A 169 17.51 -7.61 -13.51
N VAL A 170 17.72 -6.46 -14.14
CA VAL A 170 18.40 -6.35 -15.44
C VAL A 170 19.89 -6.12 -15.19
N MET A 171 20.71 -7.15 -15.38
CA MET A 171 22.15 -7.10 -15.05
C MET A 171 22.42 -6.58 -13.63
N GLY A 172 21.62 -7.03 -12.66
CA GLY A 172 21.71 -6.60 -11.25
C GLY A 172 21.04 -5.27 -10.93
N SER A 173 20.48 -4.58 -11.93
CA SER A 173 19.69 -3.35 -11.74
C SER A 173 18.25 -3.67 -11.36
N LEU A 174 17.73 -2.98 -10.35
CA LEU A 174 16.35 -3.11 -9.85
C LEU A 174 15.38 -2.10 -10.46
N PHE A 175 15.88 -0.98 -10.96
CA PHE A 175 15.13 0.08 -11.62
C PHE A 175 16.08 1.05 -12.33
N MET A 176 15.53 1.78 -13.29
CA MET A 176 16.13 2.96 -13.92
C MET A 176 15.15 4.11 -13.81
N GLN A 177 15.61 5.29 -13.43
CA GLN A 177 14.74 6.45 -13.27
C GLN A 177 15.32 7.70 -13.90
N THR A 178 14.45 8.61 -14.30
CA THR A 178 14.84 9.88 -14.87
C THR A 178 13.88 10.98 -14.47
N ALA A 179 14.39 12.19 -14.51
CA ALA A 179 13.59 13.38 -14.30
C ALA A 179 14.13 14.55 -15.11
N HIS A 180 13.27 15.55 -15.32
CA HIS A 180 13.61 16.74 -16.08
C HIS A 180 14.50 17.68 -15.25
N ASP A 181 15.57 18.19 -15.86
CA ASP A 181 16.47 19.17 -15.26
C ASP A 181 16.06 20.59 -15.68
N GLU A 182 16.77 21.17 -16.66
CA GLU A 182 16.55 22.51 -17.18
C GLU A 182 16.63 22.48 -18.72
N GLY A 183 15.63 23.03 -19.39
CA GLY A 183 15.58 23.14 -20.84
C GLY A 183 15.25 21.80 -21.52
N ASP A 184 16.22 21.21 -22.22
CA ASP A 184 16.08 19.91 -22.91
C ASP A 184 16.93 18.82 -22.23
N LEU A 185 17.27 19.03 -20.97
CA LEU A 185 18.19 18.20 -20.19
C LEU A 185 17.47 17.43 -19.09
N PHE A 186 18.00 16.28 -18.75
CA PHE A 186 17.42 15.31 -17.82
C PHE A 186 18.52 14.69 -16.96
N THR A 187 18.17 14.36 -15.73
CA THR A 187 18.99 13.49 -14.89
C THR A 187 18.57 12.04 -15.12
N LEU A 188 19.54 11.15 -15.27
CA LEU A 188 19.34 9.71 -15.39
C LEU A 188 20.03 9.00 -14.23
N GLU A 189 19.27 8.19 -13.51
CA GLU A 189 19.78 7.37 -12.40
C GLU A 189 19.46 5.90 -12.63
N ILE A 190 20.34 5.02 -12.15
CA ILE A 190 20.16 3.59 -12.25
C ILE A 190 20.70 2.87 -11.03
N SER A 191 19.95 1.89 -10.54
CA SER A 191 20.44 0.93 -9.54
C SER A 191 21.33 -0.12 -10.19
N LYS A 192 22.37 -0.59 -9.50
CA LYS A 192 23.30 -1.63 -9.95
C LYS A 192 23.82 -2.42 -8.74
N ALA A 193 23.68 -3.75 -8.79
CA ALA A 193 24.26 -4.62 -7.78
C ALA A 193 25.80 -4.54 -7.74
N GLU A 194 26.35 -4.36 -6.55
CA GLU A 194 27.78 -4.44 -6.21
C GLU A 194 28.01 -5.47 -5.08
N GLU A 195 29.27 -5.68 -4.66
CA GLU A 195 29.63 -6.67 -3.64
C GLU A 195 28.98 -6.42 -2.26
N ASP A 196 28.74 -5.15 -1.90
CA ASP A 196 28.24 -4.71 -0.59
C ASP A 196 26.73 -4.33 -0.59
N GLY A 197 26.00 -4.64 -1.66
CA GLY A 197 24.59 -4.27 -1.82
C GLY A 197 24.30 -3.62 -3.17
N ASN A 198 23.17 -2.92 -3.28
CA ASN A 198 22.76 -2.30 -4.55
C ASN A 198 23.05 -0.80 -4.56
N VAL A 199 23.72 -0.30 -5.58
CA VAL A 199 24.20 1.09 -5.64
C VAL A 199 23.44 1.88 -6.69
N ILE A 200 23.04 3.10 -6.35
CA ILE A 200 22.43 4.05 -7.28
C ILE A 200 23.52 4.93 -7.89
N TYR A 201 23.61 4.90 -9.21
CA TYR A 201 24.47 5.77 -10.01
C TYR A 201 23.64 6.85 -10.70
N GLY A 202 24.08 8.09 -10.61
CA GLY A 202 23.44 9.23 -11.26
C GLY A 202 24.32 9.90 -12.30
N LYS A 203 23.66 10.44 -13.33
CA LYS A 203 24.29 11.29 -14.32
C LYS A 203 23.34 12.41 -14.73
N ALA A 204 23.66 13.62 -14.30
CA ALA A 204 22.89 14.82 -14.62
C ALA A 204 23.12 15.31 -16.07
N ARG A 205 22.27 16.24 -16.52
CA ARG A 205 22.45 17.00 -17.77
C ARG A 205 22.56 16.13 -19.03
N GLN A 206 21.77 15.06 -19.12
CA GLN A 206 21.65 14.20 -20.30
C GLN A 206 20.60 14.74 -21.26
N THR A 207 20.76 14.56 -22.57
CA THR A 207 19.72 14.96 -23.53
C THR A 207 18.55 13.98 -23.51
N GLY A 208 17.35 14.44 -23.86
CA GLY A 208 16.17 13.57 -23.96
C GLY A 208 16.38 12.35 -24.85
N GLU A 209 17.16 12.47 -25.94
CA GLU A 209 17.53 11.34 -26.81
C GLU A 209 18.41 10.31 -26.10
N GLN A 210 19.38 10.75 -25.29
CA GLN A 210 20.26 9.87 -24.53
C GLN A 210 19.49 9.09 -23.47
N VAL A 211 18.60 9.77 -22.75
CA VAL A 211 17.74 9.15 -21.73
C VAL A 211 16.76 8.18 -22.36
N LEU A 212 16.08 8.58 -23.45
CA LEU A 212 15.16 7.70 -24.17
C LEU A 212 15.88 6.46 -24.71
N TYR A 213 17.10 6.61 -25.23
CA TYR A 213 17.94 5.49 -25.66
C TYR A 213 18.27 4.55 -24.49
N ALA A 214 18.61 5.07 -23.32
CA ALA A 214 18.89 4.27 -22.14
C ALA A 214 17.65 3.49 -21.67
N LEU A 215 16.51 4.16 -21.50
CA LEU A 215 15.24 3.54 -21.08
C LEU A 215 14.77 2.47 -22.06
N GLN A 216 14.88 2.72 -23.36
CA GLN A 216 14.50 1.74 -24.39
C GLN A 216 15.43 0.52 -24.40
N ASN A 217 16.74 0.69 -24.21
CA ASN A 217 17.66 -0.44 -24.12
C ASN A 217 17.48 -1.23 -22.82
N TYR A 218 17.23 -0.54 -21.72
CA TYR A 218 16.92 -1.14 -20.43
C TYR A 218 15.70 -2.05 -20.57
N ARG A 219 14.64 -1.54 -21.22
CA ARG A 219 13.41 -2.29 -21.46
C ARG A 219 13.51 -3.40 -22.49
N ASN A 220 13.95 -3.05 -23.69
CA ASN A 220 13.78 -3.90 -24.87
C ASN A 220 14.95 -4.87 -25.05
N ARG A 221 16.12 -4.54 -24.50
CA ARG A 221 17.35 -5.32 -24.65
C ARG A 221 17.91 -5.84 -23.34
N ASN A 222 17.33 -5.44 -22.19
CA ASN A 222 17.84 -5.76 -20.87
C ASN A 222 19.31 -5.33 -20.70
N ILE A 223 19.65 -4.12 -21.17
CA ILE A 223 20.99 -3.55 -21.10
C ILE A 223 20.97 -2.27 -20.28
N ILE A 224 21.91 -2.13 -19.35
CA ILE A 224 22.15 -0.91 -18.57
C ILE A 224 23.27 -0.09 -19.21
N PRO A 225 23.28 1.25 -19.04
CA PRO A 225 24.37 2.11 -19.49
C PRO A 225 25.69 1.77 -18.79
N ASP A 226 26.81 2.05 -19.45
CA ASP A 226 28.10 2.04 -18.77
C ASP A 226 28.12 3.15 -17.71
N THR A 227 28.16 2.73 -16.44
CA THR A 227 28.18 3.62 -15.27
C THR A 227 29.59 4.10 -14.92
N SER A 228 30.60 3.77 -15.73
CA SER A 228 31.97 4.25 -15.55
C SER A 228 32.00 5.79 -15.62
N GLY A 229 32.39 6.42 -14.52
CA GLY A 229 32.43 7.89 -14.40
C GLY A 229 31.08 8.55 -14.08
N TRP A 230 30.06 7.77 -13.72
CA TRP A 230 28.82 8.30 -13.13
C TRP A 230 29.04 8.56 -11.63
N GLU A 231 28.24 9.45 -11.07
CA GLU A 231 28.29 9.76 -9.65
C GLU A 231 27.63 8.63 -8.85
N LYS A 232 28.30 8.12 -7.81
CA LYS A 232 27.74 7.13 -6.90
C LYS A 232 26.93 7.86 -5.85
N LEU A 233 25.61 7.84 -5.98
CA LEU A 233 24.69 8.62 -5.15
C LEU A 233 24.36 7.90 -3.84
N TYR A 234 24.10 6.59 -3.89
CA TYR A 234 23.62 5.85 -2.72
C TYR A 234 23.97 4.37 -2.76
N THR A 235 24.13 3.72 -1.60
CA THR A 235 24.29 2.26 -1.48
C THR A 235 23.16 1.70 -0.60
N LEU A 236 22.23 0.98 -1.23
CA LEU A 236 21.22 0.14 -0.62
C LEU A 236 21.93 -1.03 0.07
N LYS A 237 22.10 -0.95 1.38
CA LYS A 237 22.62 -2.07 2.17
C LYS A 237 21.52 -3.11 2.34
N ASP A 238 21.85 -4.38 2.11
CA ASP A 238 21.01 -5.49 2.56
C ASP A 238 20.91 -5.41 4.09
N THR A 239 19.72 -5.14 4.62
CA THR A 239 19.46 -5.19 6.06
C THR A 239 19.78 -6.59 6.58
N PRO A 240 20.66 -6.74 7.59
CA PRO A 240 20.88 -8.03 8.21
C PRO A 240 19.64 -8.41 9.02
N ASP A 241 19.09 -9.58 8.67
CA ASP A 241 17.96 -10.26 9.29
C ASP A 241 17.98 -10.19 10.83
N LYS A 242 16.91 -9.64 11.44
CA LYS A 242 16.28 -10.11 12.69
C LYS A 242 15.02 -9.32 13.08
N GLY A 243 13.88 -10.01 12.99
CA GLY A 243 12.86 -9.97 14.03
C GLY A 243 11.62 -9.10 13.78
N ASN A 244 10.62 -9.71 13.14
CA ASN A 244 9.20 -9.55 13.49
C ASN A 244 8.61 -8.11 13.49
N SER A 245 8.62 -7.46 12.33
CA SER A 245 7.62 -6.45 11.94
C SER A 245 7.40 -6.55 10.43
N GLY A 246 6.13 -6.60 10.03
CA GLY A 246 5.72 -6.93 8.66
C GLY A 246 5.73 -5.74 7.72
N GLU A 247 6.90 -5.15 7.45
CA GLU A 247 7.04 -4.14 6.39
C GLU A 247 7.69 -4.74 5.13
N PRO A 248 7.05 -4.59 3.95
CA PRO A 248 7.63 -5.05 2.70
C PRO A 248 8.81 -4.17 2.26
N ALA A 249 9.91 -4.82 1.90
CA ALA A 249 11.09 -4.20 1.30
C ALA A 249 10.79 -3.71 -0.14
N HIS A 250 10.05 -2.60 -0.27
CA HIS A 250 9.87 -1.88 -1.53
C HIS A 250 9.80 -0.34 -1.39
N THR A 251 10.16 0.23 -0.23
CA THR A 251 10.26 1.68 -0.06
C THR A 251 11.60 2.18 -0.61
N PRO A 252 11.65 3.11 -1.58
CA PRO A 252 12.88 3.79 -1.93
C PRO A 252 13.33 4.65 -0.74
N ALA A 253 14.54 4.36 -0.25
CA ALA A 253 15.37 5.16 0.67
C ALA A 253 14.63 5.94 1.78
N GLY A 254 14.25 5.24 2.85
CA GLY A 254 14.21 5.82 4.20
C GLY A 254 15.43 5.34 4.97
N GLY A 255 16.38 6.22 5.27
CA GLY A 255 17.55 5.87 6.09
C GLY A 255 18.66 6.92 6.09
N GLN A 256 18.76 7.63 7.21
CA GLN A 256 19.79 8.59 7.64
C GLN A 256 21.20 8.40 7.05
N ASP A 257 21.57 9.21 6.08
CA ASP A 257 22.79 10.06 6.03
C ASP A 257 22.79 10.77 4.66
N GLY A 258 23.10 12.07 4.64
CA GLY A 258 22.81 12.99 3.53
C GLY A 258 23.17 12.47 2.13
N ALA A 259 22.15 12.08 1.36
CA ALA A 259 22.30 11.65 -0.03
C ALA A 259 21.58 12.64 -0.97
N ASP A 260 22.37 13.33 -1.79
CA ASP A 260 21.93 14.22 -2.89
C ASP A 260 21.30 13.39 -4.05
N THR A 261 20.19 12.70 -3.81
CA THR A 261 19.40 12.08 -4.89
C THR A 261 18.32 13.05 -5.36
N PHE A 262 18.01 13.09 -6.65
CA PHE A 262 16.96 13.97 -7.18
C PHE A 262 15.60 13.67 -6.53
N LEU A 263 15.29 12.40 -6.24
CA LEU A 263 14.11 12.03 -5.47
C LEU A 263 14.12 12.58 -4.03
N HIS A 264 15.27 12.66 -3.34
CA HIS A 264 15.34 13.34 -2.05
C HIS A 264 15.10 14.85 -2.19
N LYS A 265 15.63 15.47 -3.24
CA LYS A 265 15.44 16.89 -3.53
C LYS A 265 13.98 17.23 -3.90
N PHE A 266 13.30 16.35 -4.65
CA PHE A 266 11.88 16.50 -5.01
C PHE A 266 10.94 16.15 -3.86
N ARG A 267 11.30 15.15 -3.04
CA ARG A 267 10.58 14.84 -1.81
C ARG A 267 10.71 15.97 -0.79
N GLU A 268 11.80 16.73 -0.77
CA GLU A 268 11.89 17.99 0.00
C GLU A 268 11.09 19.16 -0.62
N GLU A 269 10.82 19.15 -1.92
CA GLU A 269 9.96 20.17 -2.57
C GLU A 269 8.45 19.87 -2.42
N GLY A 270 8.09 18.60 -2.22
CA GLY A 270 6.72 18.12 -2.00
C GLY A 270 6.40 17.71 -0.56
N GLU A 271 7.38 17.57 0.32
CA GLU A 271 7.17 17.20 1.72
C GLU A 271 7.96 18.14 2.64
N LEU A 272 7.35 18.61 3.73
CA LEU A 272 7.95 19.49 4.72
C LEU A 272 8.04 18.79 6.08
N LEU A 273 9.14 19.05 6.80
CA LEU A 273 9.32 18.63 8.20
C LEU A 273 9.35 17.10 8.47
N ASN A 274 9.64 16.28 7.46
CA ASN A 274 9.65 14.80 7.56
C ASN A 274 10.62 14.17 8.58
N TYR A 275 11.63 14.91 9.02
CA TYR A 275 12.63 14.43 9.97
C TYR A 275 12.49 15.08 11.34
N ILE A 276 11.29 15.61 11.60
CA ILE A 276 10.89 16.22 12.86
C ILE A 276 9.83 15.31 13.49
N TYR A 277 10.15 14.75 14.64
CA TYR A 277 9.25 13.87 15.37
C TYR A 277 8.53 14.68 16.44
N TRP A 278 7.21 14.56 16.50
CA TRP A 278 6.40 15.24 17.51
C TRP A 278 5.14 14.44 17.80
N ALA A 279 4.71 14.37 19.06
CA ALA A 279 3.42 13.80 19.41
C ALA A 279 2.46 14.95 19.71
N PHE A 280 1.30 14.96 19.08
CA PHE A 280 0.26 15.95 19.40
C PHE A 280 -0.24 15.72 20.82
N ASP A 281 -0.41 16.82 21.56
CA ASP A 281 -0.92 16.82 22.92
C ASP A 281 -1.99 17.91 23.09
N GLU A 282 -2.66 17.91 24.23
CA GLU A 282 -3.71 18.88 24.54
C GLU A 282 -3.18 20.27 24.93
N LYS A 283 -1.86 20.47 25.00
CA LYS A 283 -1.26 21.71 25.51
C LYS A 283 -1.16 22.73 24.37
N PRO A 284 -1.90 23.85 24.43
CA PRO A 284 -1.77 24.88 23.41
C PRO A 284 -0.48 25.70 23.60
N TYR A 285 0.08 26.17 22.49
CA TYR A 285 1.26 27.03 22.47
C TYR A 285 0.94 28.41 21.90
N THR A 286 1.42 29.46 22.56
CA THR A 286 1.22 30.85 22.11
C THR A 286 2.49 31.48 21.52
N SER A 287 3.62 30.78 21.59
CA SER A 287 4.93 31.28 21.15
C SER A 287 5.69 30.20 20.38
N PRO A 288 6.08 30.46 19.12
CA PRO A 288 6.90 29.52 18.34
C PRO A 288 8.20 29.16 19.05
N ALA A 289 8.79 30.08 19.82
CA ALA A 289 10.03 29.81 20.55
C ALA A 289 9.82 28.79 21.69
N ALA A 290 8.71 28.89 22.43
CA ALA A 290 8.40 27.94 23.51
C ALA A 290 8.07 26.56 22.94
N PHE A 291 7.30 26.51 21.86
CA PHE A 291 7.01 25.27 21.13
C PHE A 291 8.28 24.63 20.56
N SER A 292 9.14 25.43 19.94
CA SER A 292 10.37 24.95 19.32
C SER A 292 11.35 24.34 20.33
N GLU A 293 11.39 24.83 21.57
CA GLU A 293 12.23 24.25 22.62
C GLU A 293 11.70 22.87 23.05
N ASP A 294 10.38 22.70 23.13
CA ASP A 294 9.77 21.41 23.44
C ASP A 294 9.99 20.40 22.30
N VAL A 295 9.79 20.80 21.03
CA VAL A 295 10.09 19.96 19.85
C VAL A 295 11.57 19.55 19.82
N LYS A 296 12.48 20.49 20.06
CA LYS A 296 13.93 20.22 20.06
C LYS A 296 14.35 19.23 21.15
N ASN A 297 13.67 19.26 22.30
CA ASN A 297 13.98 18.41 23.45
C ASN A 297 13.20 17.09 23.47
N TYR A 298 12.25 16.90 22.54
CA TYR A 298 11.43 15.69 22.44
C TYR A 298 12.26 14.43 22.15
N ILE A 299 13.14 14.46 21.14
CA ILE A 299 14.06 13.37 20.79
C ILE A 299 15.41 13.91 20.32
N GLU A 300 16.48 13.11 20.46
CA GLU A 300 17.84 13.53 20.08
C GLU A 300 17.96 13.91 18.60
N ASP A 301 17.24 13.23 17.71
CA ASP A 301 17.27 13.49 16.26
C ASP A 301 16.74 14.89 15.91
N ASN A 302 15.72 15.38 16.63
CA ASN A 302 15.23 16.74 16.43
C ASN A 302 16.33 17.77 16.73
N ARG A 303 17.28 17.52 17.63
CA ARG A 303 18.38 18.47 17.90
C ARG A 303 19.28 18.69 16.70
N LYS A 304 19.37 17.71 15.79
CA LYS A 304 20.18 17.78 14.57
C LYS A 304 19.40 18.39 13.42
N ASN A 305 18.11 18.06 13.31
CA ASN A 305 17.29 18.37 12.13
C ASN A 305 16.41 19.62 12.29
N TRP A 306 16.07 20.01 13.52
CA TRP A 306 15.12 21.08 13.78
C TRP A 306 15.71 22.48 13.57
N LYS A 307 15.17 23.18 12.57
CA LYS A 307 15.52 24.56 12.21
C LYS A 307 14.27 25.45 12.29
N PRO A 308 13.87 25.92 13.49
CA PRO A 308 12.58 26.59 13.69
C PRO A 308 12.46 27.94 12.97
N GLU A 309 13.58 28.62 12.70
CA GLU A 309 13.63 29.93 12.05
C GLU A 309 13.70 29.84 10.52
N GLU A 310 13.87 28.64 9.96
CA GLU A 310 13.91 28.44 8.51
C GLU A 310 12.52 28.72 7.90
N THR A 311 12.50 29.31 6.71
CA THR A 311 11.24 29.55 6.00
C THR A 311 10.72 28.23 5.44
N ALA A 312 9.62 27.74 5.99
CA ALA A 312 8.98 26.51 5.53
C ALA A 312 8.07 26.75 4.31
N VAL A 313 7.24 27.80 4.36
CA VAL A 313 6.31 28.12 3.27
C VAL A 313 6.33 29.62 2.98
N LYS A 314 6.64 29.99 1.73
CA LYS A 314 6.64 31.38 1.25
C LYS A 314 5.24 31.85 0.85
N ALA A 315 4.27 31.71 1.75
CA ALA A 315 2.90 32.19 1.57
C ALA A 315 2.34 32.74 2.88
N GLY A 316 1.49 33.77 2.80
CA GLY A 316 0.83 34.37 3.97
C GLY A 316 -0.32 33.53 4.53
N LYS A 317 -0.81 32.56 3.76
CA LYS A 317 -1.87 31.62 4.13
C LYS A 317 -1.56 30.23 3.59
N VAL A 318 -1.95 29.21 4.33
CA VAL A 318 -1.87 27.80 3.93
C VAL A 318 -3.09 27.06 4.41
N TYR A 319 -3.51 26.05 3.67
CA TYR A 319 -4.45 25.05 4.15
C TYR A 319 -3.68 23.86 4.68
N ILE A 320 -4.14 23.32 5.80
CA ILE A 320 -3.67 22.05 6.35
C ILE A 320 -4.82 21.05 6.35
N VAL A 321 -4.56 19.85 5.86
CA VAL A 321 -5.53 18.76 5.77
C VAL A 321 -5.13 17.69 6.76
N TYR A 322 -6.05 17.23 7.61
CA TYR A 322 -5.79 16.14 8.53
C TYR A 322 -7.06 15.31 8.74
N GLU A 323 -6.87 14.04 9.03
CA GLU A 323 -7.96 13.15 9.38
C GLU A 323 -8.26 13.27 10.88
N ALA A 324 -9.54 13.33 11.24
CA ALA A 324 -9.98 13.27 12.62
C ALA A 324 -11.36 12.61 12.75
N PHE A 325 -11.65 12.12 13.95
CA PHE A 325 -12.94 11.58 14.34
C PHE A 325 -13.78 12.68 15.02
N LEU A 326 -15.01 12.89 14.52
CA LEU A 326 -15.91 13.93 15.00
C LEU A 326 -17.24 13.33 15.45
N SER A 327 -17.82 13.81 16.55
CA SER A 327 -19.21 13.46 16.89
C SER A 327 -20.24 14.24 16.04
N GLY A 328 -19.85 15.37 15.46
CA GLY A 328 -20.68 16.20 14.59
C GLY A 328 -19.96 17.48 14.10
N LYS A 329 -20.61 18.25 13.21
CA LYS A 329 -20.05 19.49 12.62
C LYS A 329 -19.78 20.58 13.65
N GLU A 330 -20.44 20.54 14.80
CA GLU A 330 -20.29 21.46 15.91
C GLU A 330 -18.88 21.46 16.53
N GLU A 331 -18.09 20.41 16.29
CA GLU A 331 -16.69 20.30 16.73
C GLU A 331 -15.71 21.02 15.79
N LEU A 332 -16.16 21.44 14.60
CA LEU A 332 -15.33 22.17 13.66
C LEU A 332 -15.03 23.58 14.17
N LEU A 333 -13.75 23.95 14.13
CA LEU A 333 -13.32 25.33 14.40
C LEU A 333 -13.76 26.25 13.26
N ALA A 334 -13.83 27.55 13.54
CA ALA A 334 -14.32 28.54 12.56
C ALA A 334 -13.46 28.63 11.27
N ASN A 335 -12.23 28.11 11.30
CA ASN A 335 -11.33 28.05 10.17
C ASN A 335 -11.27 26.65 9.51
N GLU A 336 -12.10 25.71 9.95
CA GLU A 336 -12.16 24.33 9.47
C GLU A 336 -13.38 24.10 8.57
N MET A 337 -13.23 23.19 7.61
CA MET A 337 -14.32 22.58 6.87
C MET A 337 -14.01 21.11 6.57
N VAL A 338 -15.03 20.29 6.40
CA VAL A 338 -14.85 18.92 5.90
C VAL A 338 -14.70 18.95 4.39
N ILE A 339 -13.73 18.18 3.87
CA ILE A 339 -13.41 18.15 2.43
C ILE A 339 -14.54 17.45 1.65
N ASP A 340 -15.00 16.31 2.13
CA ASP A 340 -16.13 15.58 1.54
C ASP A 340 -17.32 15.56 2.51
N GLU A 341 -18.37 16.31 2.18
CA GLU A 341 -19.60 16.38 2.98
C GLU A 341 -20.28 15.01 3.16
N SER A 342 -20.02 14.04 2.28
CA SER A 342 -20.53 12.68 2.44
C SER A 342 -19.87 11.90 3.58
N ASP A 343 -18.69 12.30 4.07
CA ASP A 343 -18.05 11.70 5.26
C ASP A 343 -18.92 11.86 6.52
N LEU A 344 -19.83 12.83 6.50
CA LEU A 344 -20.77 13.13 7.59
C LEU A 344 -22.15 12.48 7.41
N ASP A 345 -22.31 11.62 6.41
CA ASP A 345 -23.52 10.83 6.25
C ASP A 345 -23.63 9.79 7.38
N GLU A 346 -24.83 9.63 7.97
CA GLU A 346 -25.06 8.68 9.07
C GLU A 346 -24.68 7.23 8.74
N GLU A 347 -24.66 6.86 7.45
CA GLU A 347 -24.23 5.54 6.98
C GLU A 347 -22.72 5.32 7.14
N ASN A 348 -21.92 6.40 7.19
CA ASN A 348 -20.47 6.39 7.34
C ASN A 348 -20.01 6.50 8.81
N ARG A 349 -20.95 6.57 9.76
CA ARG A 349 -20.66 6.66 11.20
C ARG A 349 -20.09 5.33 11.72
N ILE A 350 -18.87 5.37 12.25
CA ILE A 350 -18.18 4.22 12.85
C ILE A 350 -18.09 4.46 14.36
N ASP A 351 -18.62 3.54 15.15
CA ASP A 351 -18.62 3.60 16.63
C ASP A 351 -19.13 4.91 17.24
N GLY A 352 -20.03 5.60 16.52
CA GLY A 352 -20.63 6.86 16.96
C GLY A 352 -19.81 8.11 16.63
N LEU A 353 -18.81 8.00 15.77
CA LEU A 353 -18.01 9.11 15.26
C LEU A 353 -17.97 9.08 13.72
N PHE A 354 -17.77 10.24 13.11
CA PHE A 354 -17.48 10.40 11.69
C PHE A 354 -15.98 10.50 11.51
N GLN A 355 -15.40 9.65 10.67
CA GLN A 355 -14.01 9.77 10.23
C GLN A 355 -14.01 10.65 8.99
N ALA A 356 -13.38 11.83 9.06
CA ALA A 356 -13.44 12.81 7.99
C ALA A 356 -12.08 13.51 7.79
N ASP A 357 -11.79 13.83 6.53
CA ASP A 357 -10.70 14.74 6.19
C ASP A 357 -11.14 16.20 6.43
N ILE A 358 -10.45 16.87 7.35
CA ILE A 358 -10.70 18.27 7.74
C ILE A 358 -9.64 19.17 7.11
N GLU A 359 -10.07 20.19 6.38
CA GLU A 359 -9.22 21.26 5.87
C GLU A 359 -9.32 22.50 6.79
N ALA A 360 -8.19 22.97 7.31
CA ALA A 360 -8.11 24.18 8.12
C ALA A 360 -7.25 25.26 7.47
N LEU A 361 -7.77 26.49 7.39
CA LEU A 361 -7.02 27.64 6.90
C LEU A 361 -6.17 28.26 8.01
N LEU A 362 -4.85 28.30 7.81
CA LEU A 362 -3.89 28.97 8.67
C LEU A 362 -3.37 30.26 8.03
N SER A 363 -3.07 31.24 8.87
CA SER A 363 -2.46 32.53 8.46
C SER A 363 -1.14 32.76 9.19
N ALA A 364 -0.14 33.23 8.43
CA ALA A 364 1.17 33.58 8.94
C ALA A 364 1.08 34.84 9.82
N ASN A 365 1.80 34.85 10.93
CA ASN A 365 1.85 35.96 11.89
C ASN A 365 2.40 37.24 11.24
N ASN A 366 3.37 37.08 10.34
CA ASN A 366 3.94 38.19 9.56
C ASN A 366 3.14 38.50 8.27
N GLY A 367 2.10 37.71 7.96
CA GLY A 367 1.24 37.86 6.77
C GLY A 367 1.87 37.49 5.43
N SER A 368 3.09 36.96 5.39
CA SER A 368 3.86 36.75 4.15
C SER A 368 4.50 35.36 4.01
N PHE A 369 4.99 34.75 5.10
CA PHE A 369 5.60 33.42 5.09
C PHE A 369 5.50 32.76 6.46
N PHE A 370 5.52 31.43 6.49
CA PHE A 370 5.62 30.65 7.72
C PHE A 370 7.07 30.20 7.94
N THR A 371 7.56 30.32 9.17
CA THR A 371 8.74 29.57 9.60
C THR A 371 8.37 28.14 9.98
N SER A 372 9.34 27.22 9.99
CA SER A 372 9.13 25.82 10.42
C SER A 372 8.51 25.76 11.83
N GLY A 373 9.03 26.55 12.75
CA GLY A 373 8.54 26.62 14.14
C GLY A 373 7.13 27.19 14.25
N GLU A 374 6.81 28.22 13.45
CA GLU A 374 5.47 28.78 13.42
C GLU A 374 4.44 27.82 12.81
N LEU A 375 4.78 27.20 11.67
CA LEU A 375 3.89 26.31 10.95
C LEU A 375 3.52 25.10 11.82
N LEU A 376 4.52 24.39 12.34
CA LEU A 376 4.29 23.19 13.14
C LEU A 376 3.56 23.51 14.46
N MET A 377 3.84 24.66 15.08
CA MET A 377 3.08 25.10 16.26
C MET A 377 1.60 25.33 15.93
N LYS A 378 1.29 25.94 14.79
CA LYS A 378 -0.10 26.18 14.38
C LYS A 378 -0.80 24.87 14.01
N VAL A 379 -0.11 23.93 13.35
CA VAL A 379 -0.62 22.57 13.12
C VAL A 379 -0.92 21.90 14.46
N HIS A 380 0.02 21.93 15.41
CA HIS A 380 -0.19 21.40 16.76
C HIS A 380 -1.43 21.98 17.43
N ASN A 381 -1.56 23.30 17.46
CA ASN A 381 -2.72 23.95 18.06
C ASN A 381 -4.03 23.64 17.34
N GLN A 382 -4.00 23.36 16.03
CA GLN A 382 -5.17 22.97 15.25
C GLN A 382 -5.66 21.56 15.63
N LEU A 383 -4.72 20.64 15.85
CA LEU A 383 -5.01 19.24 16.19
C LEU A 383 -5.18 19.03 17.72
N ALA A 384 -4.78 20.00 18.55
CA ALA A 384 -4.86 19.90 20.00
C ALA A 384 -6.31 19.66 20.47
N GLY A 385 -6.54 18.51 21.11
CA GLY A 385 -7.85 18.11 21.63
C GLY A 385 -8.82 17.53 20.60
N LYS A 386 -8.38 17.31 19.35
CA LYS A 386 -9.13 16.52 18.36
C LYS A 386 -8.91 15.02 18.60
N ASP A 387 -9.90 14.20 18.26
CA ASP A 387 -9.75 12.75 18.26
C ASP A 387 -9.06 12.32 16.94
N LEU A 388 -7.80 11.89 17.03
CA LEU A 388 -6.99 11.44 15.90
C LEU A 388 -6.91 9.90 15.81
N GLY A 389 -7.72 9.17 16.60
CA GLY A 389 -7.64 7.72 16.71
C GLY A 389 -6.31 7.26 17.32
N ASP A 390 -5.69 6.24 16.73
CA ASP A 390 -4.34 5.79 17.09
C ASP A 390 -3.23 6.59 16.40
N HIS A 391 -3.57 7.56 15.54
CA HIS A 391 -2.62 8.30 14.71
C HIS A 391 -2.29 9.68 15.30
N TYR A 392 -1.47 9.76 16.36
CA TYR A 392 -1.15 11.03 17.04
C TYR A 392 0.32 11.48 16.92
N PHE A 393 1.14 10.75 16.15
CA PHE A 393 2.52 11.16 15.87
C PHE A 393 2.61 11.93 14.56
N PHE A 394 3.24 13.10 14.59
CA PHE A 394 3.57 13.87 13.42
C PHE A 394 4.74 13.23 12.66
N GLU A 395 4.51 12.92 11.38
CA GLU A 395 5.51 12.34 10.48
C GLU A 395 5.90 13.27 9.32
N GLY A 396 5.43 14.52 9.33
CA GLY A 396 5.68 15.49 8.26
C GLY A 396 4.41 16.03 7.63
N LEU A 397 4.62 16.87 6.63
CA LEU A 397 3.57 17.49 5.82
C LEU A 397 3.79 17.10 4.37
N GLU A 398 2.76 16.62 3.70
CA GLU A 398 2.79 16.28 2.28
C GLU A 398 2.00 17.30 1.48
N ARG A 399 2.55 17.79 0.37
CA ARG A 399 1.89 18.78 -0.47
C ARG A 399 0.70 18.15 -1.18
N VAL A 400 -0.43 18.84 -1.14
CA VAL A 400 -1.64 18.46 -1.89
C VAL A 400 -1.81 19.42 -3.07
N GLU A 401 -2.27 18.91 -4.21
CA GLU A 401 -2.56 19.74 -5.40
C GLU A 401 -3.56 20.85 -5.08
N THR A 402 -3.43 21.99 -5.78
CA THR A 402 -4.21 23.20 -5.49
C THR A 402 -4.84 23.78 -6.75
N GLU A 403 -6.15 24.05 -6.73
CA GLU A 403 -6.85 24.74 -7.83
C GLU A 403 -6.90 26.28 -7.64
N ASP A 404 -6.77 26.76 -6.40
CA ASP A 404 -7.03 28.15 -5.98
C ASP A 404 -5.76 28.96 -5.63
N GLY A 405 -4.58 28.37 -5.77
CA GLY A 405 -3.28 29.03 -5.58
C GLY A 405 -2.85 29.26 -4.12
N ILE A 406 -3.61 28.75 -3.12
CA ILE A 406 -3.19 28.72 -1.72
C ILE A 406 -2.53 27.35 -1.46
N PRO A 407 -1.28 27.29 -0.93
CA PRO A 407 -0.63 26.00 -0.66
C PRO A 407 -1.44 25.14 0.31
N ARG A 408 -1.68 23.87 -0.06
CA ARG A 408 -2.28 22.83 0.79
C ARG A 408 -1.25 21.81 1.22
N TRP A 409 -1.32 21.42 2.49
CA TRP A 409 -0.43 20.42 3.09
C TRP A 409 -1.24 19.42 3.91
N ARG A 410 -1.16 18.13 3.58
CA ARG A 410 -1.71 17.04 4.39
C ARG A 410 -0.75 16.72 5.53
N VAL A 411 -1.27 16.69 6.75
CA VAL A 411 -0.55 16.26 7.95
C VAL A 411 -0.45 14.74 7.91
N ARG A 412 0.78 14.22 7.88
CA ARG A 412 1.01 12.77 8.00
C ARG A 412 1.00 12.39 9.47
N LEU A 413 0.08 11.50 9.82
CA LEU A 413 -0.12 11.00 11.17
C LEU A 413 0.29 9.52 11.23
N GLY A 414 1.20 9.20 12.14
CA GLY A 414 1.68 7.83 12.42
C GLY A 414 1.05 7.24 13.68
N SER A 415 0.98 5.90 13.73
CA SER A 415 0.50 5.09 14.87
C SER A 415 1.56 4.83 15.94
#